data_AF-A0A7Z0PUP4-F1
#
_entry.id   AF-A0A7Z0PUP4-F1
#
_cell.length_a   1.000
_cell.length_b   1.000
_cell.length_c   1.000
_cell.angle_alpha   90.00
_cell.angle_beta   90.00
_cell.angle_gamma   90.00
#
_symmetry.space_group_name_H-M   'P 1'
#
loop_
_entity.id
_entity.type
_entity.pdbx_description
1 polymer ?
#
loop_
_entity_poly.entity_id
_entity_poly.type
_entity_poly.pdbx_seq_one_letter_code
_entity_poly.pdbx_strand_id
1 'polypeptide(L)' 'MTAHDTTAPVIGLDLGGTKIAAALVAADGAVLARHTL' A
#
# COMPACT_ATOMS: atom_id res chain seq x y z
N MET A 1 -8.16 -9.82 -17.14
CA MET A 1 -7.62 -10.10 -15.79
C MET A 1 -6.12 -10.28 -15.95
N THR A 2 -5.33 -9.29 -15.54
CA THR A 2 -3.86 -9.34 -15.64
C THR A 2 -3.30 -10.20 -14.51
N ALA A 3 -2.16 -10.86 -14.76
CA ALA A 3 -1.47 -11.61 -13.71
C ALA A 3 -0.95 -10.64 -12.63
N HIS A 4 -1.17 -10.99 -11.36
CA HIS A 4 -0.56 -10.29 -10.23
C HIS A 4 0.75 -10.99 -9.87
N ASP A 5 1.84 -10.24 -9.88
CA ASP A 5 3.08 -10.68 -9.26
C ASP A 5 2.92 -10.61 -7.74
N THR A 6 2.91 -11.78 -7.08
CA THR A 6 2.72 -11.89 -5.63
C THR A 6 3.98 -11.54 -4.84
N THR A 7 5.09 -11.24 -5.50
CA THR A 7 6.37 -10.91 -4.86
C THR A 7 6.68 -9.42 -4.85
N ALA A 8 5.96 -8.64 -5.67
CA ALA A 8 6.15 -7.20 -5.73
C ALA A 8 5.52 -6.50 -4.50
N PRO A 9 6.18 -5.47 -3.93
CA PRO A 9 5.57 -4.60 -2.93
C PRO A 9 4.30 -3.93 -3.46
N VAL A 10 3.34 -3.68 -2.57
CA VAL A 10 2.08 -3.02 -2.89
C VAL A 10 1.93 -1.71 -2.13
N ILE A 11 1.18 -0.77 -2.71
CA ILE A 11 0.78 0.46 -2.02
C ILE A 11 -0.68 0.30 -1.58
N GLY A 12 -0.91 0.33 -0.27
CA GLY A 12 -2.25 0.48 0.30
C GLY A 12 -2.61 1.96 0.44
N LEU A 13 -3.86 2.30 0.14
CA LEU A 13 -4.37 3.67 0.16
C LEU A 13 -5.67 3.73 0.97
N ASP A 14 -5.72 4.63 1.95
CA ASP A 14 -6.92 5.00 2.69
C ASP A 14 -7.33 6.42 2.31
N LEU A 15 -8.52 6.54 1.74
CA LEU A 15 -9.07 7.77 1.17
C LEU A 15 -10.30 8.21 1.97
N GLY A 16 -10.05 8.85 3.10
CA GLY A 16 -11.08 9.58 3.83
C GLY A 16 -11.45 10.88 3.11
N GLY A 17 -12.65 11.41 3.34
CA GLY A 17 -13.17 12.58 2.62
C GLY A 17 -12.34 13.88 2.70
N THR A 18 -11.29 13.91 3.53
CA THR A 18 -10.34 15.04 3.65
C THR A 18 -8.89 14.62 3.86
N LYS A 19 -8.60 13.32 3.96
CA LYS A 19 -7.27 12.80 4.34
C LYS A 19 -6.89 11.62 3.49
N ILE A 20 -5.60 11.55 3.18
CA ILE A 20 -4.99 10.44 2.47
C ILE A 20 -3.93 9.84 3.38
N ALA A 21 -4.03 8.54 3.61
CA ALA A 21 -2.94 7.76 4.17
C ALA A 21 -2.48 6.71 3.15
N ALA A 22 -1.18 6.51 3.08
CA ALA A 22 -0.56 5.51 2.22
C ALA A 22 0.43 4.65 3.02
N ALA A 23 0.51 3.37 2.67
CA ALA A 23 1.51 2.46 3.20
C ALA A 23 2.13 1.65 2.07
N LEU A 24 3.46 1.57 2.06
CA LEU A 24 4.19 0.61 1.22
C LEU A 24 4.32 -0.69 2.01
N VAL A 25 3.86 -1.80 1.43
CA VAL A 25 3.81 -3.11 2.09
C VAL A 25 4.59 -4.12 1.25
N ALA A 26 5.54 -4.81 1.87
CA ALA A 26 6.28 -5.91 1.26
C ALA A 26 5.37 -7.14 1.04
N ALA A 27 5.83 -8.07 0.22
CA ALA A 27 5.08 -9.29 -0.10
C ALA A 27 4.81 -10.20 1.13
N ASP A 28 5.63 -10.10 2.18
CA ASP A 28 5.45 -10.80 3.45
C ASP A 28 4.47 -10.08 4.42
N GLY A 29 3.91 -8.94 4.00
CA GLY A 29 3.01 -8.12 4.79
C GLY A 29 3.71 -7.07 5.66
N ALA A 30 5.05 -6.98 5.65
CA ALA A 30 5.76 -5.96 6.41
C ALA A 30 5.50 -4.55 5.86
N VAL A 31 5.22 -3.59 6.74
CA VAL A 31 5.07 -2.18 6.35
C VAL A 31 6.46 -1.55 6.25
N LEU A 32 6.85 -1.18 5.04
CA LEU A 32 8.15 -0.56 4.75
C LEU A 32 8.15 0.95 4.99
N ALA A 33 7.04 1.62 4.71
CA ALA A 33 6.88 3.05 4.89
C ALA A 33 5.42 3.43 5.13
N ARG A 34 5.20 4.53 5.85
CA ARG A 34 3.88 5.15 6.05
C ARG A 34 3.92 6.62 5.71
N HIS A 35 2.85 7.10 5.09
CA HIS A 35 2.61 8.51 4.81
C HIS A 35 1.19 8.90 5.22
N THR A 36 1.02 10.08 5.82
CA THR A 36 -0.26 10.59 6.29
C THR A 36 -0.28 12.11 6.18
N LEU A 37 -1.40 12.66 5.70
CA LEU A 37 -1.68 14.10 5.59
C LEU A 37 -2.93 14.48 6.39
#